data_AF-A0A3L7Q7L2-F1
#
_entry.id   AF-A0A3L7Q7L2-F1
#
_cell.length_a   1.000
_cell.length_b   1.000
_cell.length_c   1.000
_cell.angle_alpha   90.00
_cell.angle_beta   90.00
_cell.angle_gamma   90.00
#
_symmetry.space_group_name_H-M   'P 1'
#
loop_
_entity.id
_entity.type
_entity.pdbx_description
1 polymer ?
#
loop_
_entity_poly.entity_id
_entity_poly.type
_entity_poly.pdbx_seq_one_letter_code
_entity_poly.pdbx_strand_id
1 'polypeptide(L)'
;MMLDDDVVAVSPASVYRVLKAAGRLDRQWITTSKKGTGFVQPLQPHEHWHIDISYINVDETFYYLTSVLDGCCRTIVHWALRESMTEQDVEFIQQKALEKHPGEKPRIISDNGP
;
A
#
# COMPACT_ATOMS: atom_id res chain seq x y z
N MET A 1 15.83 34.05 -18.96
CA MET A 1 16.03 34.24 -17.49
C MET A 1 17.36 34.97 -17.32
N MET A 2 17.60 35.78 -16.30
CA MET A 2 18.83 36.62 -16.20
C MET A 2 20.17 35.86 -16.39
N LEU A 3 20.17 34.54 -16.21
CA LEU A 3 21.29 33.63 -16.46
C LEU A 3 21.47 33.28 -17.96
N ASP A 4 20.36 33.17 -18.71
CA ASP A 4 20.36 32.95 -20.17
C ASP A 4 20.73 34.24 -20.94
N ASP A 5 20.47 35.39 -20.31
CA ASP A 5 20.77 36.72 -20.84
C ASP A 5 22.18 37.21 -20.42
N ASP A 6 22.97 36.35 -19.78
CA ASP A 6 24.35 36.60 -19.30
C ASP A 6 24.51 37.82 -18.36
N VAL A 7 23.43 38.17 -17.64
CA VAL A 7 23.35 39.38 -16.80
C VAL A 7 23.95 39.15 -15.41
N VAL A 8 23.84 37.93 -14.85
CA VAL A 8 24.42 37.59 -13.54
C VAL A 8 24.61 36.09 -13.38
N ALA A 9 25.72 35.69 -12.76
CA ALA A 9 25.94 34.33 -12.27
C ALA A 9 26.18 34.35 -10.75
N VAL A 10 25.42 33.54 -10.01
CA VAL A 10 25.62 33.30 -8.58
C VAL A 10 25.78 31.82 -8.33
N SER A 11 26.58 31.46 -7.32
CA SER A 11 26.78 30.05 -6.97
C SER A 11 25.47 29.41 -6.49
N PRO A 12 25.29 28.09 -6.70
CA PRO A 12 24.12 27.36 -6.20
C PRO A 12 23.87 27.55 -4.69
N ALA A 13 24.94 27.68 -3.90
CA ALA A 13 24.85 27.96 -2.46
C ALA A 13 24.24 29.34 -2.15
N SER A 14 24.51 30.35 -2.98
CA SER A 14 23.91 31.68 -2.82
C SER A 14 22.44 31.68 -3.22
N VAL A 15 22.08 30.97 -4.30
CA VAL A 15 20.68 30.75 -4.69
C VAL A 15 19.91 30.07 -3.56
N TYR A 16 20.45 28.97 -3.01
CA TYR A 16 19.84 28.27 -1.89
C TYR A 16 19.60 29.19 -0.69
N ARG A 17 20.61 29.97 -0.27
CA ARG A 17 20.48 30.88 0.88
C ARG A 17 19.43 31.96 0.65
N VAL A 18 19.39 32.57 -0.54
CA VAL A 18 18.41 33.62 -0.88
C VAL A 18 17.00 33.05 -0.90
N LEU A 19 16.78 31.91 -1.57
CA LEU A 19 15.46 31.29 -1.65
C LEU A 19 14.98 30.78 -0.29
N LYS A 20 15.89 30.27 0.55
CA LYS A 20 15.59 29.87 1.93
C LYS A 20 15.19 31.08 2.77
N ALA A 21 15.99 32.15 2.74
CA ALA A 21 15.71 33.38 3.47
C ALA A 21 14.38 34.03 3.04
N ALA A 22 14.02 33.91 1.76
CA ALA A 22 12.76 34.39 1.22
C ALA A 22 11.56 33.45 1.46
N GLY A 23 11.73 32.34 2.18
CA GLY A 23 10.68 31.36 2.46
C GLY A 23 10.11 30.69 1.19
N ARG A 24 10.89 30.66 0.10
CA ARG A 24 10.45 30.12 -1.21
C ARG A 24 10.80 28.65 -1.41
N LEU A 25 11.58 28.05 -0.51
CA LEU A 25 11.93 26.63 -0.52
C LEU A 25 10.98 25.76 0.30
N ASP A 26 10.18 26.36 1.19
CA ASP A 26 9.41 25.63 2.22
C ASP A 26 7.97 25.31 1.80
N ARG A 27 7.70 25.17 0.50
CA ARG A 27 6.40 24.72 -0.02
C ARG A 27 6.21 23.22 0.24
N GLN A 28 6.12 22.82 1.51
CA GLN A 28 5.66 21.49 1.87
C GLN A 28 4.14 21.46 1.80
N TRP A 29 3.61 20.66 0.87
CA TRP A 29 2.20 20.31 0.84
C TRP A 29 1.95 19.28 1.94
N ILE A 30 1.92 19.72 3.20
CA ILE A 30 1.60 18.85 4.32
C ILE A 30 0.08 18.68 4.33
N THR A 31 -0.41 17.68 3.61
CA THR A 31 -1.78 17.21 3.80
C THR A 31 -1.87 16.61 5.21
N THR A 32 -2.75 17.16 6.05
CA THR A 32 -3.00 16.61 7.39
C THR A 32 -3.36 15.13 7.28
N SER A 33 -2.63 14.29 8.02
CA SER A 33 -2.87 12.85 8.00
C SER A 33 -4.26 12.51 8.54
N LYS A 34 -5.04 11.75 7.78
CA LYS A 34 -6.30 11.13 8.28
C LYS A 34 -6.04 9.86 9.11
N LYS A 35 -4.78 9.60 9.49
CA LYS A 35 -4.38 8.40 10.23
C LYS A 35 -5.06 8.39 11.60
N GLY A 36 -5.92 7.40 11.82
CA GLY A 36 -6.60 7.15 13.10
C GLY A 36 -8.09 7.47 13.16
N THR A 37 -8.71 8.01 12.10
CA THR A 37 -10.14 8.42 12.16
C THR A 37 -11.12 7.53 11.40
N GLY A 38 -10.65 6.53 10.63
CA GLY A 38 -11.48 5.89 9.60
C GLY A 38 -11.85 4.40 9.79
N PHE A 39 -10.97 3.57 10.35
CA PHE A 39 -11.17 2.12 10.36
C PHE A 39 -11.12 1.53 11.77
N VAL A 40 -12.23 0.92 12.19
CA VAL A 40 -12.35 0.18 13.45
C VAL A 40 -11.77 -1.21 13.24
N GLN A 41 -10.74 -1.55 14.03
CA GLN A 41 -10.11 -2.87 13.97
C GLN A 41 -11.05 -3.93 14.58
N PRO A 42 -11.09 -5.15 14.02
CA PRO A 42 -11.82 -6.27 14.63
C PRO A 42 -11.23 -6.65 15.99
N LEU A 43 -12.07 -7.15 16.89
CA LEU A 43 -11.68 -7.54 18.25
C LEU A 43 -11.70 -9.05 18.44
N GLN A 44 -12.32 -9.80 17.53
CA GLN A 44 -12.33 -11.26 17.55
C GLN A 44 -11.72 -11.85 16.27
N PRO A 45 -11.05 -13.01 16.37
CA PRO A 45 -10.66 -13.77 15.19
C PRO A 45 -11.85 -14.04 14.29
N HIS A 46 -11.60 -14.05 12.99
CA HIS A 46 -12.55 -14.29 11.90
C HIS A 46 -13.68 -13.25 11.76
N GLU A 47 -13.61 -12.11 12.44
CA GLU A 47 -14.53 -10.99 12.18
C GLU A 47 -14.26 -10.34 10.82
N HIS A 48 -13.00 -10.02 10.54
CA HIS A 48 -12.58 -9.42 9.27
C HIS A 48 -11.41 -10.22 8.69
N TRP A 49 -11.43 -10.48 7.38
CA TRP A 49 -10.29 -10.99 6.64
C TRP A 49 -9.80 -9.97 5.63
N HIS A 50 -8.51 -9.71 5.64
CA HIS A 50 -7.83 -8.88 4.67
C HIS A 50 -7.24 -9.75 3.58
N ILE A 51 -7.54 -9.43 2.32
CA ILE A 51 -6.91 -10.05 1.16
C ILE A 51 -5.81 -9.12 0.69
N ASP A 52 -4.59 -9.63 0.67
CA ASP A 52 -3.41 -8.91 0.23
C ASP A 52 -2.68 -9.72 -0.86
N ILE A 53 -2.28 -9.02 -1.92
CA ILE A 53 -1.60 -9.64 -3.07
C ILE A 53 -0.20 -9.03 -3.17
N SER A 54 0.80 -9.89 -3.10
CA SER A 54 2.21 -9.53 -3.25
C SER A 54 2.78 -10.12 -4.53
N TYR A 55 3.60 -9.33 -5.22
CA TYR A 55 4.34 -9.79 -6.39
C TYR A 55 5.71 -10.32 -5.97
N ILE A 56 6.02 -11.57 -6.29
CA ILE A 56 7.25 -12.25 -5.87
C ILE A 56 7.99 -12.73 -7.11
N ASN A 57 9.29 -12.45 -7.18
CA ASN A 57 10.18 -13.05 -8.17
C ASN A 57 10.83 -14.30 -7.58
N VAL A 58 10.74 -15.42 -8.29
CA VAL A 58 11.36 -16.71 -7.96
C VAL A 58 12.06 -17.20 -9.22
N ASP A 59 13.39 -17.34 -9.16
CA ASP A 59 14.23 -17.81 -10.27
C ASP A 59 13.88 -17.12 -11.61
N GLU A 60 13.86 -15.79 -11.59
CA GLU A 60 13.57 -14.92 -12.75
C GLU A 60 12.12 -15.00 -13.27
N THR A 61 11.26 -15.81 -12.65
CA THR A 61 9.84 -15.91 -12.96
C THR A 61 9.02 -15.18 -11.91
N PHE A 62 7.98 -14.48 -12.36
CA PHE A 62 7.12 -13.72 -11.46
C PHE A 62 5.85 -14.47 -11.10
N TYR A 63 5.49 -14.41 -9.83
CA TYR A 63 4.31 -15.01 -9.25
C TYR A 63 3.54 -14.01 -8.39
N TYR A 64 2.26 -14.29 -8.21
CA TYR A 64 1.36 -13.56 -7.34
C TYR A 64 1.07 -14.40 -6.11
N LEU A 65 1.53 -13.92 -4.96
CA LEU A 65 1.16 -14.47 -3.67
C LEU A 65 -0.11 -13.76 -3.20
N THR A 66 -1.24 -14.46 -3.23
CA THR A 66 -2.47 -13.98 -2.62
C THR A 66 -2.59 -14.59 -1.22
N SER A 67 -2.69 -13.72 -0.23
CA SER A 67 -2.79 -14.09 1.18
C SER A 67 -4.11 -13.60 1.79
N VAL A 68 -4.72 -14.43 2.62
CA VAL A 68 -5.91 -14.11 3.42
C VAL A 68 -5.47 -14.02 4.86
N LEU A 69 -5.51 -12.81 5.42
CA LEU A 69 -5.05 -12.48 6.75
C LEU A 69 -6.23 -12.22 7.67
N ASP A 70 -6.17 -12.75 8.88
CA ASP A 70 -7.10 -12.38 9.93
C ASP A 70 -6.84 -10.95 10.42
N GLY A 71 -7.88 -10.12 10.44
CA GLY A 71 -7.75 -8.71 10.82
C GLY A 71 -7.48 -8.50 12.31
N CYS A 72 -7.88 -9.44 13.19
CA CYS A 72 -7.72 -9.32 14.64
C CYS A 72 -6.33 -9.79 15.07
N CYS A 73 -5.92 -10.99 14.64
CA CYS A 73 -4.69 -11.63 15.12
C CYS A 73 -3.54 -11.64 14.10
N ARG A 74 -3.77 -11.14 12.86
CA ARG A 74 -2.78 -11.10 11.77
C ARG A 74 -2.25 -12.47 11.33
N THR A 75 -2.95 -13.55 11.66
CA THR A 75 -2.60 -14.89 11.20
C THR A 75 -2.95 -15.07 9.73
N ILE A 76 -2.18 -15.89 9.03
CA ILE A 76 -2.51 -16.30 7.66
C ILE A 76 -3.54 -17.42 7.73
N VAL A 77 -4.78 -17.11 7.33
CA VAL A 77 -5.90 -18.06 7.24
C VAL A 77 -5.65 -19.01 6.06
N HIS A 78 -5.30 -18.43 4.91
CA HIS A 78 -4.92 -19.18 3.73
C HIS A 78 -4.02 -18.34 2.82
N TRP A 79 -3.31 -19.01 1.92
CA TRP A 79 -2.49 -18.38 0.91
C TRP A 79 -2.30 -19.34 -0.26
N ALA A 80 -2.05 -18.79 -1.44
CA ALA A 80 -1.53 -19.55 -2.55
C ALA A 80 -0.64 -18.69 -3.44
N LEU A 81 0.32 -19.34 -4.09
CA LEU A 81 1.16 -18.73 -5.11
C LEU A 81 0.62 -19.11 -6.50
N ARG A 82 0.41 -18.12 -7.37
CA ARG A 82 -0.17 -18.31 -8.71
C ARG A 82 0.66 -17.59 -9.77
N GLU A 83 0.63 -18.11 -10.98
CA GLU A 83 1.30 -17.50 -12.14
C GLU A 83 0.50 -16.30 -12.69
N SER A 84 -0.82 -16.30 -12.49
CA SER A 84 -1.73 -15.24 -12.88
C SER A 84 -2.42 -14.59 -11.68
N MET A 85 -2.87 -13.36 -11.87
CA MET A 85 -3.73 -12.62 -10.93
C MET A 85 -5.10 -12.41 -11.57
N THR A 86 -5.89 -13.48 -11.66
CA THR A 86 -7.28 -13.39 -12.13
C THR A 86 -8.24 -13.28 -10.96
N GLU A 87 -9.44 -12.72 -11.21
CA GLU A 87 -10.52 -12.70 -10.22
C GLU A 87 -10.86 -14.12 -9.73
N GLN A 88 -10.93 -15.09 -10.65
CA GLN A 88 -11.19 -16.49 -10.35
C GLN A 88 -10.11 -17.11 -9.43
N ASP A 89 -8.84 -16.75 -9.62
CA ASP A 89 -7.76 -17.21 -8.75
C ASP A 89 -7.95 -16.69 -7.31
N VAL A 90 -8.33 -15.42 -7.16
CA VAL A 90 -8.57 -14.80 -5.84
C VAL A 90 -9.81 -15.40 -5.18
N GLU A 91 -10.91 -15.56 -5.92
CA GLU A 91 -12.14 -16.21 -5.44
C GLU A 91 -11.88 -17.64 -4.97
N PHE A 92 -11.10 -18.41 -5.73
CA PHE A 92 -10.74 -19.78 -5.36
C PHE A 92 -9.96 -19.82 -4.03
N ILE A 93 -9.01 -18.90 -3.86
CA ILE A 93 -8.22 -18.80 -2.62
C ILE A 93 -9.11 -18.37 -1.44
N GLN A 94 -10.01 -17.42 -1.65
CA GLN A 94 -10.99 -17.02 -0.64
C GLN A 94 -11.91 -18.19 -0.25
N GLN A 95 -12.43 -18.92 -1.23
CA GLN A 95 -13.28 -20.09 -1.00
C GLN A 95 -12.53 -21.17 -0.22
N LYS A 96 -11.26 -21.42 -0.54
CA LYS A 96 -10.41 -22.35 0.22
C LYS A 96 -10.18 -21.90 1.66
N ALA A 97 -10.09 -20.60 1.91
CA ALA A 97 -10.01 -20.06 3.26
C ALA A 97 -11.30 -20.34 4.06
N LEU A 98 -12.46 -20.13 3.44
CA LEU A 98 -13.77 -20.43 4.06
C LEU A 98 -13.95 -21.92 4.33
N GLU A 99 -13.54 -22.79 3.41
CA GLU A 99 -13.60 -24.25 3.60
C GLU A 99 -12.76 -24.75 4.78
N LYS A 100 -11.65 -24.06 5.10
CA LYS A 100 -10.81 -24.38 6.27
C LYS A 100 -11.42 -23.95 7.60
N HIS A 101 -12.31 -22.96 7.58
CA HIS A 101 -12.93 -22.37 8.76
C HIS A 101 -14.47 -22.45 8.63
N PRO A 102 -15.04 -23.67 8.67
CA PRO A 102 -16.47 -23.86 8.47
C PRO A 102 -17.28 -23.16 9.57
N GLY A 103 -18.27 -22.37 9.17
CA GLY A 103 -19.16 -21.64 10.08
C GLY A 103 -18.74 -20.20 10.34
N GLU A 104 -17.49 -19.83 10.04
CA GLU A 104 -17.04 -18.45 10.10
C GLU A 104 -17.62 -17.62 8.97
N LYS A 105 -17.95 -16.35 9.27
CA LYS A 105 -18.54 -15.41 8.31
C LYS A 105 -17.79 -14.07 8.34
N PRO A 106 -16.50 -14.09 7.99
CA PRO A 106 -15.66 -12.90 8.01
C PRO A 106 -16.13 -11.86 6.99
N ARG A 107 -16.03 -10.58 7.36
CA ARG A 107 -16.09 -9.50 6.38
C ARG A 107 -14.80 -9.50 5.57
N ILE A 108 -14.92 -9.67 4.26
CA ILE A 108 -13.78 -9.58 3.35
C ILE A 108 -13.43 -8.11 3.09
N ILE A 109 -12.15 -7.80 3.20
CA ILE A 109 -11.57 -6.49 2.92
C ILE A 109 -10.46 -6.70 1.89
N SER A 110 -10.65 -6.23 0.66
CA SER A 110 -9.59 -6.11 -0.33
C SER A 110 -9.24 -4.63 -0.49
N ASP A 111 -7.95 -4.33 -0.60
CA ASP A 111 -7.53 -2.99 -1.03
C ASP A 111 -7.64 -2.94 -2.55
N ASN A 112 -8.70 -2.32 -3.05
CA ASN A 112 -8.79 -2.00 -4.47
C ASN A 112 -7.99 -0.70 -4.66
N GLY A 113 -6.69 -0.85 -4.87
CA GLY A 113 -5.84 0.28 -5.25
C GLY A 113 -6.45 1.05 -6.44
N PRO A 114 -6.27 2.39 -6.51
CA PRO A 114 -6.79 3.21 -7.60
C PRO A 114 -6.22 2.83 -8.97
#